data_AF-E3BQQ0-F1
#
_entry.id   AF-E3BQQ0-F1
#
_cell.length_a   1.000
_cell.length_b   1.000
_cell.length_c   1.000
_cell.angle_alpha   90.00
_cell.angle_beta   90.00
_cell.angle_gamma   90.00
#
_symmetry.space_group_name_H-M   'P 1'
#
loop_
_entity.id
_entity.type
_entity.pdbx_description
1 polymer ?
#
loop_
_entity_poly.entity_id
_entity_poly.type
_entity_poly.pdbx_seq_one_letter_code
_entity_poly.pdbx_strand_id
1 'polypeptide(L)'
;MTFNIKKISAIVLFSCLATTASANIQMLGGENEISQSIADHFQQPTQVYVGDLTPKDLLYINVGTASEDQIKKAKSHVLSGDTVVIDLSMIASEEEKIERSRSIAGLGMSAPILVIGTHQGDDFINAIVSDVVDENNHPINNAEAELASIKQSLVHSLTSLGFGE
;
A
#
# COMPACT_ATOMS: atom_id res chain seq x y z
N MET A 1 -68.20 -30.23 -7.71
CA MET A 1 -67.29 -29.25 -8.34
C MET A 1 -66.25 -28.86 -7.29
N THR A 2 -65.04 -29.40 -7.38
CA THR A 2 -64.00 -29.30 -6.35
C THR A 2 -63.02 -28.19 -6.71
N PHE A 3 -62.90 -27.18 -5.83
CA PHE A 3 -61.91 -26.11 -5.96
C PHE A 3 -60.55 -26.60 -5.45
N ASN A 4 -59.56 -26.60 -6.33
CA ASN A 4 -58.20 -27.03 -6.05
C ASN A 4 -57.33 -25.78 -5.83
N ILE A 5 -57.18 -25.35 -4.57
CA ILE A 5 -56.34 -24.20 -4.21
C ILE A 5 -54.89 -24.71 -4.11
N LYS A 6 -54.13 -24.58 -5.20
CA LYS A 6 -52.68 -24.79 -5.18
C LYS A 6 -52.05 -23.72 -4.29
N LYS A 7 -51.43 -24.15 -3.19
CA LYS A 7 -50.55 -23.34 -2.35
C LYS A 7 -49.36 -22.87 -3.19
N ILE A 8 -49.32 -21.59 -3.54
CA ILE A 8 -48.13 -20.96 -4.13
C ILE A 8 -47.27 -20.50 -2.95
N SER A 9 -46.28 -21.31 -2.58
CA SER A 9 -45.23 -20.89 -1.66
C SER A 9 -44.28 -19.96 -2.40
N ALA A 10 -44.39 -18.66 -2.16
CA ALA A 10 -43.43 -17.67 -2.63
C ALA A 10 -42.14 -17.80 -1.82
N ILE A 11 -41.11 -18.39 -2.43
CA ILE A 11 -39.75 -18.41 -1.88
C ILE A 11 -39.15 -17.03 -2.16
N VAL A 12 -39.03 -16.20 -1.12
CA VAL A 12 -38.25 -14.95 -1.18
C VAL A 12 -36.78 -15.35 -1.13
N LEU A 13 -36.10 -15.34 -2.28
CA LEU A 13 -34.64 -15.44 -2.34
C LEU A 13 -34.06 -14.16 -1.73
N PHE A 14 -33.64 -14.23 -0.47
CA PHE A 14 -32.78 -13.22 0.12
C PHE A 14 -31.39 -13.39 -0.50
N SER A 15 -31.13 -12.69 -1.60
CA SER A 15 -29.77 -12.50 -2.10
C SER A 15 -29.04 -11.61 -1.10
N CYS A 16 -28.28 -12.22 -0.17
CA CYS A 16 -27.23 -11.51 0.54
C CYS A 16 -26.27 -10.97 -0.51
N LEU A 17 -26.39 -9.69 -0.83
CA LEU A 17 -25.31 -8.93 -1.46
C LEU A 17 -24.17 -8.99 -0.45
N ALA A 18 -23.24 -9.92 -0.65
CA ALA A 18 -21.97 -9.89 0.02
C ALA A 18 -21.32 -8.57 -0.39
N THR A 19 -21.40 -7.55 0.45
CA THR A 19 -20.57 -6.37 0.33
C THR A 19 -19.14 -6.86 0.52
N THR A 20 -18.43 -7.07 -0.58
CA THR A 20 -16.98 -7.22 -0.53
C THR A 20 -16.47 -5.91 0.05
N ALA A 21 -16.04 -5.92 1.31
CA ALA A 21 -15.37 -4.76 1.90
C ALA A 21 -14.16 -4.47 1.01
N SER A 22 -14.19 -3.36 0.30
CA SER A 22 -13.06 -2.89 -0.51
C SER A 22 -11.93 -2.50 0.44
N ALA A 23 -10.70 -2.82 0.05
CA ALA A 23 -9.53 -2.30 0.74
C ALA A 23 -9.49 -0.78 0.56
N ASN A 24 -8.92 -0.07 1.53
CA ASN A 24 -8.62 1.34 1.39
C ASN A 24 -7.11 1.56 1.45
N ILE A 25 -6.64 2.59 0.74
CA ILE A 25 -5.30 3.13 0.93
C ILE A 25 -5.44 4.27 1.94
N GLN A 26 -5.02 4.03 3.18
CA GLN A 26 -5.04 5.03 4.23
C GLN A 26 -3.73 5.83 4.22
N MET A 27 -3.86 7.14 4.11
CA MET A 27 -2.76 8.06 3.87
C MET A 27 -2.33 8.78 5.15
N LEU A 28 -1.02 8.78 5.40
CA LEU A 28 -0.32 9.63 6.33
C LEU A 28 0.61 10.57 5.54
N GLY A 29 0.56 11.86 5.82
CA GLY A 29 1.17 12.88 4.97
C GLY A 29 0.33 13.21 3.73
N GLY A 30 0.95 13.88 2.77
CA GLY A 30 0.33 14.32 1.51
C GLY A 30 0.36 13.24 0.43
N GLU A 31 -0.68 13.24 -0.39
CA GLU A 31 -0.77 12.45 -1.62
C GLU A 31 0.27 12.89 -2.64
N ASN A 32 0.77 11.94 -3.44
CA ASN A 32 1.66 12.21 -4.57
C ASN A 32 1.47 11.19 -5.70
N GLU A 33 2.31 11.29 -6.73
CA GLU A 33 2.22 10.43 -7.92
C GLU A 33 2.42 8.93 -7.62
N ILE A 34 3.10 8.58 -6.53
CA ILE A 34 3.32 7.19 -6.12
C ILE A 34 2.06 6.65 -5.48
N SER A 35 1.49 7.33 -4.47
CA SER A 35 0.23 6.90 -3.85
C SER A 35 -0.92 6.85 -4.86
N GLN A 36 -1.01 7.82 -5.77
CA GLN A 36 -2.03 7.83 -6.82
C GLN A 36 -1.87 6.63 -7.77
N SER A 37 -0.63 6.26 -8.12
CA SER A 37 -0.40 5.09 -8.98
C SER A 37 -0.85 3.77 -8.37
N ILE A 38 -0.74 3.62 -7.04
CA ILE A 38 -1.25 2.45 -6.32
C ILE A 38 -2.78 2.43 -6.41
N ALA A 39 -3.42 3.56 -6.10
CA ALA A 39 -4.86 3.71 -6.14
C ALA A 39 -5.44 3.38 -7.52
N ASP A 40 -4.83 3.94 -8.57
CA ASP A 40 -5.23 3.71 -9.95
C ASP A 40 -5.00 2.25 -10.38
N HIS A 41 -3.89 1.63 -9.99
CA HIS A 41 -3.60 0.25 -10.37
C HIS A 41 -4.58 -0.74 -9.74
N PHE A 42 -4.78 -0.63 -8.42
CA PHE A 42 -5.62 -1.58 -7.67
C PHE A 42 -7.09 -1.19 -7.62
N GLN A 43 -7.47 -0.04 -8.20
CA GLN A 43 -8.83 0.52 -8.16
C GLN A 43 -9.35 0.65 -6.72
N GLN A 44 -8.47 1.00 -5.78
CA GLN A 44 -8.81 1.20 -4.37
C GLN A 44 -8.83 2.70 -4.04
N PRO A 45 -9.81 3.18 -3.25
CA PRO A 45 -9.87 4.57 -2.86
C PRO A 45 -8.72 4.96 -1.92
N THR A 46 -8.24 6.19 -2.06
CA THR A 46 -7.38 6.84 -1.07
C THR A 46 -8.24 7.58 -0.05
N GLN A 47 -7.83 7.53 1.21
CA GLN A 47 -8.44 8.34 2.27
C GLN A 47 -7.39 8.75 3.29
N VAL A 48 -7.61 9.88 3.97
CA VAL A 48 -6.80 10.25 5.14
C VAL A 48 -6.96 9.18 6.21
N TYR A 49 -5.87 8.80 6.86
CA TYR A 49 -5.89 7.80 7.93
C TYR A 49 -6.87 8.16 9.05
N VAL A 50 -7.77 7.22 9.39
CA VAL A 50 -8.87 7.42 10.35
C VAL A 50 -8.72 6.69 11.69
N GLY A 51 -7.69 5.85 11.85
CA GLY A 51 -7.33 5.27 13.15
C GLY A 51 -6.99 3.79 13.13
N ASP A 52 -7.76 2.95 12.43
CA ASP A 52 -7.51 1.51 12.36
C ASP A 52 -7.45 1.05 10.90
N LEU A 53 -6.56 0.10 10.62
CA LEU A 53 -6.46 -0.61 9.35
C LEU A 53 -7.17 -1.95 9.49
N THR A 54 -7.97 -2.31 8.50
CA THR A 54 -8.35 -3.71 8.32
C THR A 54 -7.16 -4.50 7.75
N PRO A 55 -7.10 -5.83 7.90
CA PRO A 55 -6.02 -6.63 7.32
C PRO A 55 -5.87 -6.55 5.79
N LYS A 56 -6.87 -5.97 5.10
CA LYS A 56 -6.86 -5.75 3.65
C LYS A 56 -6.42 -4.34 3.27
N ASP A 57 -6.42 -3.40 4.21
CA ASP A 57 -6.04 -2.03 3.95
C ASP A 57 -4.53 -1.90 3.78
N LEU A 58 -4.14 -0.87 3.04
CA LEU A 58 -2.75 -0.44 2.92
C LEU A 58 -2.57 0.86 3.69
N LEU A 59 -1.56 0.93 4.54
CA LEU A 59 -1.08 2.23 5.04
C LEU A 59 -0.01 2.77 4.10
N TYR A 60 -0.21 3.98 3.61
CA TYR A 60 0.80 4.72 2.88
C TYR A 60 1.26 5.91 3.71
N ILE A 61 2.57 6.09 3.88
CA ILE A 61 3.13 7.29 4.49
C ILE A 61 4.08 8.02 3.54
N ASN A 62 3.73 9.26 3.19
CA ASN A 62 4.66 10.21 2.57
C ASN A 62 5.48 10.89 3.67
N VAL A 63 6.68 10.39 3.93
CA VAL A 63 7.52 10.86 5.05
C VAL A 63 7.97 12.31 4.85
N GLY A 64 8.14 12.77 3.60
CA GLY A 64 8.55 14.14 3.30
C GLY A 64 7.51 15.20 3.69
N THR A 65 6.26 14.81 3.93
CA THR A 65 5.16 15.72 4.29
C THR A 65 4.42 15.30 5.57
N ALA A 66 4.69 14.10 6.10
CA ALA A 66 4.10 13.61 7.33
C ALA A 66 4.65 14.34 8.57
N SER A 67 3.80 14.56 9.55
CA SER A 67 4.22 15.03 10.87
C SER A 67 4.91 13.91 11.68
N GLU A 68 5.67 14.28 12.71
CA GLU A 68 6.30 13.31 13.61
C GLU A 68 5.29 12.35 14.28
N ASP A 69 4.07 12.82 14.57
CA ASP A 69 3.03 11.95 15.12
C ASP A 69 2.48 10.97 14.08
N GLN A 70 2.41 11.37 12.81
CA GLN A 70 2.09 10.46 11.71
C GLN A 70 3.20 9.43 11.50
N ILE A 71 4.47 9.83 11.61
CA ILE A 71 5.62 8.92 11.56
C ILE A 71 5.55 7.88 12.70
N LYS A 72 5.23 8.30 13.93
CA LYS A 72 5.02 7.38 15.06
C LYS A 72 3.87 6.40 14.82
N LYS A 73 2.78 6.84 14.19
CA LYS A 73 1.65 5.97 13.81
C LYS A 73 2.09 4.92 12.79
N ALA A 74 2.78 5.33 11.72
CA ALA A 74 3.31 4.38 10.73
C ALA A 74 4.23 3.34 11.37
N LYS A 75 5.12 3.75 12.29
CA LYS A 75 5.95 2.84 13.08
C LYS A 75 5.11 1.82 13.87
N SER A 76 4.03 2.26 14.51
CA SER A 76 3.14 1.34 15.23
C SER A 76 2.57 0.26 14.32
N HIS A 77 2.13 0.63 13.11
CA HIS A 77 1.58 -0.30 12.13
C HIS A 77 2.64 -1.27 11.58
N VAL A 78 3.87 -0.78 11.34
CA VAL A 78 5.01 -1.67 11.01
C VAL A 78 5.23 -2.71 12.10
N LEU A 79 5.21 -2.32 13.38
CA LEU A 79 5.38 -3.24 14.50
C LEU A 79 4.19 -4.20 14.69
N SER A 80 3.00 -3.83 14.21
CA SER A 80 1.79 -4.66 14.24
C SER A 80 1.71 -5.66 13.08
N GLY A 81 2.65 -5.61 12.12
CA GLY A 81 2.67 -6.49 10.95
C GLY A 81 1.73 -6.08 9.83
N ASP A 82 1.16 -4.86 9.91
CA ASP A 82 0.30 -4.32 8.86
C ASP A 82 1.08 -4.05 7.58
N THR A 83 0.38 -4.03 6.44
CA THR A 83 0.97 -3.63 5.16
C THR A 83 1.20 -2.12 5.14
N VAL A 84 2.47 -1.70 5.10
CA VAL A 84 2.88 -0.30 5.11
C VAL A 84 3.82 -0.01 3.94
N VAL A 85 3.49 1.01 3.15
CA VAL A 85 4.38 1.64 2.18
C VAL A 85 4.96 2.91 2.80
N ILE A 86 6.28 2.94 2.95
CA ILE A 86 7.03 4.08 3.46
C ILE A 86 7.68 4.78 2.28
N ASP A 87 7.19 5.99 1.99
CA ASP A 87 7.70 6.83 0.91
C ASP A 87 8.67 7.90 1.42
N LEU A 88 9.93 7.73 1.06
CA LEU A 88 11.07 8.60 1.35
C LEU A 88 11.54 9.34 0.10
N SER A 89 10.83 9.23 -1.03
CA SER A 89 11.27 9.73 -2.34
C SER A 89 11.41 11.25 -2.39
N MET A 90 10.65 11.98 -1.56
CA MET A 90 10.75 13.44 -1.42
C MET A 90 11.89 13.91 -0.51
N ILE A 91 12.57 12.99 0.20
CA ILE A 91 13.71 13.33 1.05
C ILE A 91 14.96 13.34 0.17
N ALA A 92 15.70 14.45 0.13
CA ALA A 92 16.87 14.57 -0.75
C ALA A 92 18.14 13.91 -0.17
N SER A 93 18.38 14.03 1.14
CA SER A 93 19.60 13.51 1.78
C SER A 93 19.50 12.00 2.02
N GLU A 94 20.53 11.26 1.60
CA GLU A 94 20.62 9.82 1.90
C GLU A 94 20.74 9.56 3.39
N GLU A 95 21.49 10.40 4.13
CA GLU A 95 21.60 10.30 5.58
C GLU A 95 20.25 10.48 6.26
N GLU A 96 19.44 11.45 5.81
CA GLU A 96 18.09 11.63 6.33
C GLU A 96 17.19 10.44 5.99
N LYS A 97 17.26 9.88 4.76
CA LYS A 97 16.52 8.64 4.44
C LYS A 97 16.91 7.48 5.35
N ILE A 98 18.20 7.31 5.62
CA ILE A 98 18.72 6.28 6.53
C ILE A 98 18.19 6.50 7.95
N GLU A 99 18.20 7.73 8.45
CA GLU A 99 17.68 8.06 9.77
C GLU A 99 16.18 7.76 9.87
N ARG A 100 15.39 8.24 8.89
CA ARG A 100 13.94 8.08 8.85
C ARG A 100 13.53 6.62 8.69
N SER A 101 14.15 5.88 7.78
CA SER A 101 13.88 4.45 7.61
C SER A 101 14.26 3.63 8.85
N ARG A 102 15.36 3.97 9.54
CA ARG A 102 15.70 3.35 10.83
C ARG A 102 14.66 3.66 11.90
N SER A 103 14.19 4.91 11.97
CA SER A 103 13.20 5.34 12.96
C SER A 103 11.88 4.60 12.82
N ILE A 104 11.41 4.45 11.57
CA ILE A 104 10.11 3.86 11.23
C ILE A 104 10.17 2.32 11.20
N ALA A 105 11.15 1.77 10.50
CA ALA A 105 11.22 0.35 10.14
C ALA A 105 12.41 -0.42 10.76
N GLY A 106 13.37 0.27 11.39
CA GLY A 106 14.55 -0.36 11.96
C GLY A 106 15.67 -0.73 10.96
N LEU A 107 15.49 -0.45 9.66
CA LEU A 107 16.39 -0.96 8.60
C LEU A 107 17.61 -0.07 8.32
N GLY A 108 17.46 1.26 8.39
CA GLY A 108 18.55 2.19 8.12
C GLY A 108 19.04 2.17 6.67
N MET A 109 18.13 2.28 5.72
CA MET A 109 18.36 2.25 4.27
C MET A 109 18.03 3.60 3.62
N SER A 110 18.69 3.93 2.50
CA SER A 110 18.44 5.14 1.69
C SER A 110 17.50 4.91 0.49
N ALA A 111 16.84 3.74 0.43
CA ALA A 111 15.90 3.44 -0.66
C ALA A 111 14.73 4.44 -0.67
N PRO A 112 14.29 4.91 -1.85
CA PRO A 112 13.19 5.87 -1.96
C PRO A 112 11.87 5.30 -1.45
N ILE A 113 11.59 4.00 -1.65
CA ILE A 113 10.37 3.36 -1.16
C ILE A 113 10.74 2.08 -0.39
N LEU A 114 10.07 1.87 0.74
CA LEU A 114 10.08 0.60 1.47
C LEU A 114 8.65 0.05 1.52
N VAL A 115 8.48 -1.24 1.27
CA VAL A 115 7.22 -1.95 1.45
C VAL A 115 7.42 -2.96 2.57
N ILE A 116 6.59 -2.88 3.60
CA ILE A 116 6.64 -3.75 4.77
C ILE A 116 5.27 -4.41 4.93
N GLY A 117 5.25 -5.66 5.37
CA GLY A 117 4.04 -6.37 5.72
C GLY A 117 4.35 -7.76 6.22
N THR A 118 3.34 -8.63 6.19
CA THR A 118 3.50 -10.04 6.58
C THR A 118 3.10 -10.92 5.40
N HIS A 119 3.98 -11.85 4.99
CA HIS A 119 3.68 -12.85 3.98
C HIS A 119 3.78 -14.25 4.57
N GLN A 120 2.68 -15.00 4.58
CA GLN A 120 2.62 -16.38 5.13
C GLN A 120 3.06 -16.50 6.61
N GLY A 121 2.95 -15.42 7.38
CA GLY A 121 3.33 -15.38 8.80
C GLY A 121 4.77 -14.93 9.05
N ASP A 122 5.55 -14.68 8.01
CA ASP A 122 6.90 -14.12 8.09
C ASP A 122 6.90 -12.62 7.75
N ASP A 123 7.82 -11.88 8.38
CA ASP A 123 8.05 -10.47 8.07
C ASP A 123 8.52 -10.32 6.61
N PHE A 124 7.80 -9.51 5.85
CA PHE A 124 8.15 -9.14 4.49
C PHE A 124 8.65 -7.70 4.46
N ILE A 125 9.84 -7.51 3.90
CA ILE A 125 10.43 -6.20 3.69
C ILE A 125 10.99 -6.17 2.28
N ASN A 126 10.54 -5.22 1.47
CA ASN A 126 11.13 -4.95 0.17
C ASN A 126 11.57 -3.48 0.05
N ALA A 127 12.84 -3.28 -0.27
CA ALA A 127 13.40 -1.97 -0.55
C ALA A 127 13.43 -1.75 -2.06
N ILE A 128 12.65 -0.79 -2.54
CA ILE A 128 12.57 -0.46 -3.97
C ILE A 128 13.56 0.65 -4.25
N VAL A 129 14.56 0.32 -5.06
CA VAL A 129 15.56 1.27 -5.58
C VAL A 129 15.19 1.70 -6.99
N SER A 130 15.72 2.83 -7.44
CA SER A 130 15.38 3.45 -8.72
C SER A 130 16.52 3.40 -9.72
N ASP A 131 17.45 2.46 -9.61
CA ASP A 131 18.60 2.40 -10.51
C ASP A 131 18.16 1.97 -11.92
N VAL A 132 18.06 2.93 -12.85
CA VAL A 132 17.83 2.66 -14.27
C VAL A 132 19.17 2.61 -14.98
N VAL A 133 19.40 1.54 -15.74
CA VAL A 133 20.65 1.35 -16.50
C VAL A 133 20.39 1.13 -17.99
N ASP A 134 21.35 1.50 -18.82
CA ASP A 134 21.34 1.20 -20.25
C ASP A 134 21.67 -0.28 -20.53
N GLU A 135 21.68 -0.67 -21.81
CA GLU A 135 22.03 -2.02 -22.27
C GLU A 135 23.47 -2.47 -21.89
N ASN A 136 24.32 -1.52 -21.50
CA ASN A 136 25.70 -1.74 -21.06
C ASN A 136 25.85 -1.59 -19.54
N ASN A 137 24.74 -1.51 -18.80
CA ASN A 137 24.68 -1.38 -17.36
C ASN A 137 25.19 -0.01 -16.81
N HIS A 138 25.20 1.03 -17.64
CA HIS A 138 25.49 2.39 -17.19
C HIS A 138 24.24 3.09 -16.65
N PRO A 139 24.34 3.80 -15.51
CA PRO A 139 23.22 4.57 -14.98
C PRO A 139 22.68 5.60 -15.99
N ILE A 140 21.37 5.59 -16.18
CA ILE A 140 20.63 6.59 -16.94
C ILE A 140 19.94 7.49 -15.92
N ASN A 141 20.29 8.77 -15.89
CA ASN A 141 19.58 9.77 -15.11
C ASN A 141 18.30 10.18 -15.88
N ASN A 142 17.20 9.48 -15.60
CA ASN A 142 15.91 9.73 -16.21
C ASN A 142 14.80 9.54 -15.17
N ALA A 143 14.36 10.66 -14.60
CA ALA A 143 13.33 10.69 -13.56
C ALA A 143 12.02 9.98 -13.96
N GLU A 144 11.63 10.03 -15.23
CA GLU A 144 10.40 9.35 -15.69
C GLU A 144 10.58 7.83 -15.71
N ALA A 145 11.72 7.35 -16.20
CA ALA A 145 12.05 5.92 -16.19
C ALA A 145 12.24 5.38 -14.77
N GLU A 146 12.90 6.16 -13.90
CA GLU A 146 13.09 5.86 -12.48
C GLU A 146 11.74 5.73 -11.77
N LEU A 147 10.84 6.69 -11.99
CA LEU A 147 9.50 6.66 -11.42
C LEU A 147 8.68 5.47 -11.96
N ALA A 148 8.76 5.16 -13.25
CA ALA A 148 8.09 4.00 -13.83
C ALA A 148 8.59 2.69 -13.22
N SER A 149 9.91 2.57 -13.03
CA SER A 149 10.54 1.41 -12.38
C SER A 149 10.08 1.24 -10.92
N ILE A 150 10.03 2.34 -10.16
CA ILE A 150 9.48 2.35 -8.80
C ILE A 150 8.04 1.86 -8.80
N LYS A 151 7.18 2.44 -9.65
CA LYS A 151 5.75 2.09 -9.73
C LYS A 151 5.54 0.60 -10.03
N GLN A 152 6.28 0.06 -10.99
CA GLN A 152 6.20 -1.36 -11.34
C GLN A 152 6.65 -2.28 -10.20
N SER A 153 7.78 -1.96 -9.56
CA SER A 153 8.31 -2.73 -8.43
C SER A 153 7.39 -2.66 -7.21
N LEU A 154 6.72 -1.52 -7.00
CA LEU A 154 5.76 -1.31 -5.93
C LEU A 154 4.52 -2.17 -6.11
N VAL A 155 3.93 -2.16 -7.31
CA VAL A 155 2.81 -3.05 -7.65
C VAL A 155 3.18 -4.50 -7.37
N HIS A 156 4.33 -4.97 -7.86
CA HIS A 156 4.78 -6.34 -7.65
C HIS A 156 4.90 -6.71 -6.15
N SER A 157 5.45 -5.80 -5.35
CA SER A 157 5.60 -5.99 -3.90
C SER A 157 4.24 -6.09 -3.20
N LEU A 158 3.30 -5.21 -3.55
CA LEU A 158 1.97 -5.19 -2.97
C LEU A 158 1.13 -6.40 -3.38
N THR A 159 1.21 -6.83 -4.64
CA THR A 159 0.58 -8.09 -5.10
C THR A 159 1.13 -9.29 -4.35
N SER A 160 2.45 -9.34 -4.09
CA SER A 160 3.05 -10.42 -3.30
C SER A 160 2.52 -10.47 -1.86
N LEU A 161 2.09 -9.33 -1.32
CA LEU A 161 1.41 -9.23 -0.02
C LEU A 161 -0.10 -9.50 -0.08
N GLY A 162 -0.65 -9.79 -1.26
CA GLY A 162 -2.09 -10.03 -1.46
C GLY A 162 -2.94 -8.75 -1.45
N PHE A 163 -2.33 -7.57 -1.57
CA PHE A 163 -3.08 -6.32 -1.67
C PHE A 163 -3.78 -6.22 -3.03
N GLY A 164 -5.07 -5.89 -3.01
CA GLY A 164 -5.91 -5.77 -4.20
C GLY A 164 -6.58 -7.08 -4.67
N GLU A 165 -6.43 -8.19 -3.92
CA GLU A 165 -7.10 -9.47 -4.16
C GLU A 165 -8.37 -9.72 -3.32
#